data_AF-A0A1I9G8D9-F1
#
_entry.id   AF-A0A1I9G8D9-F1
#
_cell.length_a   1.000
_cell.length_b   1.000
_cell.length_c   1.000
_cell.angle_alpha   90.00
_cell.angle_beta   90.00
_cell.angle_gamma   90.00
#
_symmetry.space_group_name_H-M   'P 1'
#
loop_
_entity.id
_entity.type
_entity.pdbx_description
1 polymer ?
#
loop_
_entity_poly.entity_id
_entity_poly.type
_entity_poly.pdbx_seq_one_letter_code
_entity_poly.pdbx_strand_id
1 'polypeptide(L)'
;MKPGEIGVVYIGPVPEDKLPKFGWPGCYLAGALCLSDIELARGHVQYQVTYTFPEWTHKQTKTVSSVALVKKKEDFAADSMQAMNEALRDFYAQWLGKLQDVVDANDLYGHLIAENPKNLRIMQAQLKRLFDHRCNPENHSRILELVDAILDAAKPDEVLKYLGSKHENSESDIIIKADMDSRKNAIIDALVIKADALVDEHLAISTQEIPKSFRHGLNVDVGTKTEKTSQASGELTKKSSISDFQLIEDTKKKDTEDIGVGGAGDLLATLESDQVTDTLPTAIETAESDQPRRTVKVTLKEVDTAYYEVLKWLEATDSKVLILSAKQAVAHAHYGRALKYLRKAGDDKNFANNLVVEAAVIEVI
;
A
#
# COMPACT_ATOMS: atom_id res chain seq x y z
N MET A 1 -0.10 -65.64 -12.17
CA MET A 1 -1.31 -66.25 -11.60
C MET A 1 -1.65 -67.47 -12.44
N LYS A 2 -1.94 -68.61 -11.81
CA LYS A 2 -2.40 -69.79 -12.55
C LYS A 2 -3.83 -69.53 -13.04
N PRO A 3 -4.27 -70.12 -14.17
CA PRO A 3 -5.65 -70.00 -14.62
C PRO A 3 -6.63 -70.42 -13.50
N GLY A 4 -7.55 -69.52 -13.13
CA GLY A 4 -8.55 -69.74 -12.07
C GLY A 4 -8.17 -69.17 -10.69
N GLU A 5 -7.00 -68.57 -10.53
CA GLU A 5 -6.57 -67.92 -9.29
C GLU A 5 -7.07 -66.47 -9.21
N ILE A 6 -7.64 -66.07 -8.07
CA ILE A 6 -8.10 -64.69 -7.82
C ILE A 6 -7.07 -63.99 -6.94
N GLY A 7 -6.56 -62.85 -7.41
CA GLY A 7 -5.68 -61.98 -6.64
C GLY A 7 -6.31 -60.60 -6.40
N VAL A 8 -6.07 -60.05 -5.22
CA VAL A 8 -6.52 -58.70 -4.84
C VAL A 8 -5.32 -57.75 -4.88
N VAL A 9 -5.47 -56.61 -5.54
CA VAL A 9 -4.45 -55.55 -5.62
C VAL A 9 -4.97 -54.31 -4.93
N TYR A 10 -4.13 -53.71 -4.09
CA TYR A 10 -4.44 -52.47 -3.39
C TYR A 10 -3.62 -51.32 -3.97
N ILE A 11 -4.26 -50.17 -4.16
CA ILE A 11 -3.62 -48.93 -4.61
C ILE A 11 -3.71 -47.94 -3.45
N GLY A 12 -2.55 -47.51 -2.94
CA GLY A 12 -2.48 -46.48 -1.91
C GLY A 12 -2.76 -45.08 -2.46
N PRO A 13 -3.04 -44.09 -1.58
CA PRO A 13 -3.19 -42.69 -2.00
C PRO A 13 -1.90 -42.16 -2.63
N VAL A 14 -2.04 -41.31 -3.64
CA VAL A 14 -0.89 -40.65 -4.29
C VAL A 14 -0.30 -39.60 -3.32
N PRO A 15 1.03 -39.57 -3.09
CA PRO A 15 1.65 -38.55 -2.25
C PRO A 15 1.33 -37.14 -2.76
N GLU A 16 1.01 -36.22 -1.85
CA GLU A 16 0.63 -34.84 -2.18
C GLU A 16 1.69 -34.12 -3.02
N ASP A 17 2.97 -34.38 -2.76
CA ASP A 17 4.11 -33.76 -3.48
C ASP A 17 4.17 -34.11 -4.97
N LYS A 18 3.53 -35.23 -5.36
CA LYS A 18 3.47 -35.71 -6.75
C LYS A 18 2.20 -35.27 -7.47
N LEU A 19 1.27 -34.62 -6.77
CA LEU A 19 0.08 -34.08 -7.38
C LEU A 19 0.42 -32.77 -8.12
N PRO A 20 -0.29 -32.46 -9.22
CA PRO A 20 -0.16 -31.17 -9.88
C PRO A 20 -0.38 -30.05 -8.87
N LYS A 21 0.49 -29.03 -8.85
CA LYS A 21 0.33 -27.88 -7.94
C LYS A 21 -0.81 -26.94 -8.34
N PHE A 22 -1.48 -27.21 -9.46
CA PHE A 22 -2.59 -26.44 -10.00
C PHE A 22 -3.81 -27.35 -10.15
N GLY A 23 -4.96 -26.91 -9.62
CA GLY A 23 -6.20 -27.65 -9.61
C GLY A 23 -7.27 -26.89 -8.81
N TRP A 24 -8.53 -27.12 -9.15
CA TRP A 24 -9.69 -26.51 -8.50
C TRP A 24 -10.44 -27.58 -7.69
N PRO A 25 -11.17 -27.22 -6.63
CA PRO A 25 -12.10 -28.15 -5.98
C PRO A 25 -13.02 -28.83 -7.01
N GLY A 26 -13.13 -30.15 -6.94
CA GLY A 26 -13.88 -30.96 -7.91
C GLY A 26 -13.07 -31.46 -9.12
N CYS A 27 -11.77 -31.18 -9.20
CA CYS A 27 -10.89 -31.83 -10.16
C CYS A 27 -10.75 -33.33 -9.86
N TYR A 28 -10.40 -34.11 -10.88
CA TYR A 28 -10.06 -35.52 -10.78
C TYR A 28 -8.96 -35.85 -11.79
N LEU A 29 -8.19 -36.91 -11.53
CA LEU A 29 -7.27 -37.46 -12.54
C LEU A 29 -7.98 -38.58 -13.27
N ALA A 30 -8.05 -38.49 -14.60
CA ALA A 30 -8.53 -39.57 -15.44
C ALA A 30 -7.36 -40.23 -16.16
N GLY A 31 -7.37 -41.55 -16.20
CA GLY A 31 -6.37 -42.35 -16.90
C GLY A 31 -6.89 -43.74 -17.25
N ALA A 32 -6.01 -44.56 -17.78
CA ALA A 32 -6.30 -45.95 -18.13
C ALA A 32 -5.44 -46.90 -17.29
N LEU A 33 -6.07 -47.88 -16.66
CA LEU A 33 -5.41 -49.02 -16.02
C LEU A 33 -5.29 -50.16 -17.02
N CYS A 34 -4.10 -50.72 -17.16
CA CYS A 34 -3.88 -51.94 -17.92
C CYS A 34 -3.36 -53.04 -17.00
N LEU A 35 -4.04 -54.19 -17.01
CA LEU A 35 -3.69 -55.37 -16.21
C LEU A 35 -2.87 -56.39 -17.01
N SER A 36 -2.74 -56.20 -18.33
CA SER A 36 -2.00 -57.09 -19.20
C SER A 36 -0.51 -56.76 -19.19
N ASP A 37 0.32 -57.77 -18.96
CA ASP A 37 1.78 -57.66 -19.08
C ASP A 37 2.24 -57.67 -20.57
N ILE A 38 1.37 -58.13 -21.48
CA ILE A 38 1.64 -58.18 -22.91
C ILE A 38 1.59 -56.76 -23.51
N GLU A 39 2.71 -56.30 -24.06
CA GLU A 39 2.89 -54.95 -24.60
C GLU A 39 1.92 -54.62 -25.76
N LEU A 40 1.68 -55.56 -26.68
CA LEU A 40 0.75 -55.41 -27.80
C LEU A 40 -0.71 -55.23 -27.34
N ALA A 41 -1.06 -55.80 -26.19
CA ALA A 41 -2.41 -55.72 -25.63
C ALA A 41 -2.63 -54.46 -24.77
N ARG A 42 -1.57 -53.76 -24.37
CA ARG A 42 -1.62 -52.58 -23.49
C ARG A 42 -2.37 -51.39 -24.10
N GLY A 43 -2.35 -51.28 -25.43
CA GLY A 43 -3.11 -50.27 -26.18
C GLY A 43 -4.60 -50.60 -26.36
N HIS A 44 -4.99 -51.86 -26.22
CA HIS A 44 -6.34 -52.35 -26.55
C HIS A 44 -7.16 -52.72 -25.32
N VAL A 45 -6.50 -53.21 -24.26
CA VAL A 45 -7.13 -53.62 -22.99
C VAL A 45 -6.86 -52.55 -21.94
N GLN A 46 -7.68 -51.50 -21.98
CA GLN A 46 -7.59 -50.35 -21.09
C GLN A 46 -8.89 -50.17 -20.32
N TYR A 47 -8.80 -50.09 -19.00
CA TYR A 47 -9.92 -49.79 -18.12
C TYR A 47 -9.84 -48.33 -17.69
N GLN A 48 -10.88 -47.55 -17.93
CA GLN A 48 -10.91 -46.16 -17.49
C GLN A 48 -10.93 -46.11 -15.97
N VAL A 49 -10.03 -45.32 -15.40
CA VAL A 49 -9.93 -45.10 -13.96
C VAL A 49 -9.94 -43.61 -13.69
N THR A 50 -10.76 -43.24 -12.72
CA THR A 50 -10.85 -41.86 -12.22
C THR A 50 -10.40 -41.84 -10.77
N TYR A 51 -9.39 -41.02 -10.48
CA TYR A 51 -8.95 -40.72 -9.12
C TYR A 51 -9.54 -39.38 -8.69
N THR A 52 -10.57 -39.44 -7.84
CA THR A 52 -11.23 -38.27 -7.26
C THR A 52 -10.48 -37.81 -6.01
N PHE A 53 -10.14 -36.53 -5.95
CA PHE A 53 -9.55 -35.96 -4.73
C PHE A 53 -10.65 -35.79 -3.67
N PRO A 54 -10.51 -36.37 -2.47
CA PRO A 54 -11.52 -36.27 -1.42
C PRO A 54 -11.71 -34.82 -0.95
N GLU A 55 -10.63 -34.04 -0.86
CA GLU A 55 -10.67 -32.59 -0.67
C GLU A 55 -9.47 -31.95 -1.37
N TRP A 56 -9.69 -31.08 -2.36
CA TRP A 56 -8.66 -30.16 -2.82
C TRP A 56 -8.61 -28.99 -1.84
N THR A 57 -8.04 -29.23 -0.65
CA THR A 57 -7.80 -28.11 0.24
C THR A 57 -6.70 -27.27 -0.42
N HIS A 58 -7.01 -26.03 -0.78
CA HIS A 58 -5.99 -24.99 -0.92
C HIS A 58 -5.44 -24.67 0.48
N LYS A 59 -4.97 -25.69 1.20
CA LYS A 59 -4.08 -25.50 2.32
C LYS A 59 -2.71 -25.55 1.67
N GLN A 60 -2.16 -24.36 1.48
CA GLN A 60 -0.72 -24.12 1.50
C GLN A 60 -0.07 -25.25 2.29
N THR A 61 0.79 -26.03 1.63
CA THR A 61 1.46 -27.21 2.15
C THR A 61 2.21 -26.83 3.43
N LYS A 62 1.51 -26.77 4.55
CA LYS A 62 2.10 -26.94 5.87
C LYS A 62 2.19 -28.45 6.03
N THR A 63 3.20 -28.99 5.36
CA THR A 63 3.85 -30.25 5.70
C THR A 63 3.71 -30.48 7.20
N VAL A 64 2.99 -31.53 7.59
CA VAL A 64 2.93 -32.07 8.96
C VAL A 64 2.84 -31.00 10.03
N SER A 65 1.63 -30.53 10.39
CA SER A 65 1.34 -29.59 11.51
C SER A 65 2.60 -29.15 12.25
N SER A 66 3.40 -28.27 11.62
CA SER A 66 4.62 -27.82 12.25
C SER A 66 4.14 -27.13 13.51
N VAL A 67 4.69 -27.47 14.66
CA VAL A 67 4.54 -26.68 15.88
C VAL A 67 5.16 -25.32 15.55
N ALA A 68 4.37 -24.48 14.90
CA ALA A 68 4.72 -23.12 14.60
C ALA A 68 4.57 -22.43 15.95
N LEU A 69 5.68 -21.96 16.46
CA LEU A 69 5.70 -21.09 17.63
C LEU A 69 4.81 -19.89 17.30
N VAL A 70 3.61 -19.86 17.86
CA VAL A 70 2.69 -18.73 17.71
C VAL A 70 3.09 -17.73 18.78
N LYS A 71 3.17 -16.44 18.41
CA LYS A 71 3.40 -15.37 19.39
C LYS A 71 2.44 -15.56 20.56
N LYS A 72 2.98 -15.82 21.75
CA LYS A 72 2.20 -15.92 22.98
C LYS A 72 1.53 -14.56 23.16
N LYS A 73 0.19 -14.52 23.11
CA LYS A 73 -0.57 -13.34 23.53
C LYS A 73 -0.39 -13.24 25.03
N GLU A 74 0.41 -12.28 25.49
CA GLU A 74 0.50 -11.98 26.92
C GLU A 74 -0.84 -11.41 27.40
N ASP A 75 -1.25 -11.84 28.59
CA ASP A 75 -2.53 -11.48 29.18
C ASP A 75 -2.58 -9.98 29.51
N PHE A 76 -3.57 -9.32 28.91
CA PHE A 76 -3.82 -7.88 28.97
C PHE A 76 -4.20 -7.44 30.39
N ALA A 77 -3.32 -6.72 31.08
CA ALA A 77 -3.72 -5.91 32.23
C ALA A 77 -2.96 -4.58 32.34
N ALA A 78 -1.64 -4.55 32.11
CA ALA A 78 -0.86 -3.31 32.08
C ALA A 78 -0.77 -2.69 30.66
N ASP A 79 -0.89 -3.52 29.63
CA ASP A 79 -0.76 -3.15 28.21
C ASP A 79 -2.05 -2.61 27.58
N SER A 80 -3.20 -2.65 28.25
CA SER A 80 -4.48 -2.33 27.59
C SER A 80 -4.56 -0.87 27.12
N MET A 81 -4.00 0.09 27.86
CA MET A 81 -4.02 1.50 27.48
C MET A 81 -2.97 1.79 26.39
N GLN A 82 -1.79 1.17 26.47
CA GLN A 82 -0.76 1.31 25.45
C GLN A 82 -1.20 0.66 24.12
N ALA A 83 -1.77 -0.54 24.19
CA ALA A 83 -2.35 -1.22 23.03
C ALA A 83 -3.53 -0.44 22.43
N MET A 84 -4.37 0.19 23.27
CA MET A 84 -5.41 1.10 22.78
C MET A 84 -4.80 2.30 22.05
N ASN A 85 -3.79 2.95 22.63
CA ASN A 85 -3.11 4.08 22.00
C ASN A 85 -2.36 3.67 20.71
N GLU A 86 -1.80 2.46 20.64
CA GLU A 86 -1.24 1.88 19.41
C GLU A 86 -2.31 1.67 18.34
N ALA A 87 -3.46 1.11 18.72
CA ALA A 87 -4.59 0.92 17.81
C ALA A 87 -5.15 2.26 17.30
N LEU A 88 -5.24 3.28 18.16
CA LEU A 88 -5.64 4.63 17.77
C LEU A 88 -4.64 5.26 16.80
N ARG A 89 -3.33 5.08 17.03
CA ARG A 89 -2.30 5.56 16.09
C ARG A 89 -2.39 4.88 14.74
N ASP A 90 -2.58 3.56 14.70
CA ASP A 90 -2.78 2.83 13.44
C ASP A 90 -4.04 3.30 12.72
N PHE A 91 -5.11 3.61 13.46
CA PHE A 91 -6.33 4.21 12.91
C PHE A 91 -6.08 5.60 12.33
N TYR A 92 -5.39 6.48 13.05
CA TYR A 92 -5.05 7.81 12.55
C TYR A 92 -4.12 7.76 11.32
N ALA A 93 -3.13 6.85 11.30
CA ALA A 93 -2.27 6.63 10.15
C ALA A 93 -3.06 6.12 8.92
N GLN A 94 -4.04 5.25 9.14
CA GLN A 94 -4.96 4.81 8.08
C GLN A 94 -5.81 5.97 7.53
N TRP A 95 -6.27 6.87 8.40
CA TRP A 95 -7.05 8.04 7.99
C TRP A 95 -6.23 9.11 7.30
N LEU A 96 -4.94 9.25 7.64
CA LEU A 96 -4.04 10.21 7.01
C LEU A 96 -4.04 10.06 5.48
N GLY A 97 -4.02 8.82 4.96
CA GLY A 97 -4.08 8.56 3.52
C GLY A 97 -5.45 8.79 2.87
N LYS A 98 -6.51 9.05 3.64
CA LYS A 98 -7.88 9.30 3.15
C LYS A 98 -8.31 10.77 3.27
N LEU A 99 -7.59 11.58 4.03
CA LEU A 99 -7.91 12.98 4.20
C LEU A 99 -7.67 13.73 2.91
N GLN A 100 -8.74 14.35 2.39
CA GLN A 100 -8.71 15.10 1.15
C GLN A 100 -8.20 16.54 1.36
N ASP A 101 -8.39 17.10 2.56
CA ASP A 101 -7.81 18.39 2.93
C ASP A 101 -6.32 18.23 3.27
N VAL A 102 -5.49 19.02 2.60
CA VAL A 102 -4.03 19.01 2.75
C VAL A 102 -3.61 19.61 4.09
N VAL A 103 -4.33 20.61 4.60
CA VAL A 103 -3.98 21.32 5.83
C VAL A 103 -4.25 20.43 7.04
N ASP A 104 -5.48 19.92 7.16
CA ASP A 104 -5.86 19.00 8.24
C ASP A 104 -4.98 17.75 8.29
N ALA A 105 -4.60 17.21 7.12
CA ALA A 105 -3.70 16.07 7.04
C ALA A 105 -2.28 16.41 7.52
N ASN A 106 -1.76 17.60 7.21
CA ASN A 106 -0.45 18.03 7.68
C ASN A 106 -0.46 18.30 9.19
N ASP A 107 -1.53 18.88 9.73
CA ASP A 107 -1.69 19.13 11.15
C ASP A 107 -1.79 17.80 11.93
N LEU A 108 -2.59 16.85 11.45
CA LEU A 108 -2.66 15.50 12.02
C LEU A 108 -1.30 14.80 11.99
N TYR A 109 -0.58 14.88 10.87
CA TYR A 109 0.77 14.33 10.78
C TYR A 109 1.73 14.99 11.79
N GLY A 110 1.66 16.32 11.94
CA GLY A 110 2.44 17.09 12.91
C GLY A 110 2.20 16.64 14.35
N HIS A 111 0.94 16.42 14.73
CA HIS A 111 0.61 15.88 16.05
C HIS A 111 1.13 14.46 16.26
N LEU A 112 0.95 13.58 15.27
CA LEU A 112 1.36 12.18 15.34
C LEU A 112 2.90 12.01 15.43
N ILE A 113 3.65 12.81 14.67
CA ILE A 113 5.12 12.76 14.67
C ILE A 113 5.72 13.40 15.94
N ALA A 114 5.04 14.42 16.49
CA ALA A 114 5.44 15.03 17.77
C ALA A 114 5.35 14.04 18.93
N GLU A 115 4.32 13.18 18.95
CA GLU A 115 4.19 12.13 19.94
C GLU A 115 5.19 10.98 19.73
N ASN A 116 5.50 10.63 18.47
CA ASN A 116 6.39 9.51 18.14
C ASN A 116 7.22 9.76 16.87
N PRO A 117 8.41 10.36 16.99
CA PRO A 117 9.18 10.84 15.85
C PRO A 117 9.80 9.75 14.96
N LYS A 118 9.82 8.49 15.40
CA LYS A 118 10.42 7.36 14.67
C LYS A 118 9.42 6.30 14.22
N ASN A 119 8.13 6.64 14.17
CA ASN A 119 7.12 5.68 13.73
C ASN A 119 7.08 5.59 12.20
N LEU A 120 7.65 4.51 11.67
CA LEU A 120 7.74 4.25 10.22
C LEU A 120 6.36 4.22 9.53
N ARG A 121 5.32 3.69 10.18
CA ARG A 121 4.00 3.57 9.54
C ARG A 121 3.37 4.93 9.25
N ILE A 122 3.52 5.87 10.19
CA ILE A 122 2.97 7.23 10.07
C ILE A 122 3.71 7.98 8.96
N MET A 123 5.04 7.85 8.93
CA MET A 123 5.87 8.44 7.87
C MET A 123 5.55 7.84 6.50
N GLN A 124 5.36 6.51 6.40
CA GLN A 124 4.95 5.85 5.15
C GLN A 124 3.57 6.32 4.67
N ALA A 125 2.60 6.46 5.58
CA ALA A 125 1.27 6.94 5.23
C ALA A 125 1.31 8.37 4.69
N GLN A 126 2.10 9.25 5.34
CA GLN A 126 2.30 10.62 4.86
C GLN A 126 3.04 10.66 3.53
N LEU A 127 4.08 9.85 3.37
CA LEU A 127 4.87 9.78 2.15
C LEU A 127 3.99 9.36 0.97
N LYS A 128 3.17 8.33 1.16
CA LYS A 128 2.24 7.87 0.13
C LYS A 128 1.26 8.98 -0.27
N ARG A 129 0.66 9.69 0.69
CA ARG A 129 -0.25 10.80 0.42
C ARG A 129 0.43 11.94 -0.35
N LEU A 130 1.63 12.34 0.06
CA LEU A 130 2.39 13.37 -0.65
C LEU A 130 2.71 12.93 -2.09
N PHE A 131 3.01 11.65 -2.30
CA PHE A 131 3.28 11.08 -3.61
C PHE A 131 2.02 10.97 -4.50
N ASP A 132 0.87 10.62 -3.94
CA ASP A 132 -0.40 10.63 -4.66
C ASP A 132 -0.73 12.05 -5.18
N HIS A 133 -0.27 13.09 -4.46
CA HIS A 133 -0.33 14.50 -4.85
C HIS A 133 1.01 15.07 -5.34
N ARG A 134 1.86 14.26 -5.99
CA ARG A 134 3.22 14.65 -6.43
C ARG A 134 3.28 15.77 -7.48
N CYS A 135 2.16 16.12 -8.13
CA CYS A 135 2.11 17.23 -9.08
C CYS A 135 2.30 18.62 -8.42
N ASN A 136 2.14 18.72 -7.10
CA ASN A 136 2.41 19.95 -6.37
C ASN A 136 3.92 20.12 -6.16
N PRO A 137 4.55 21.20 -6.65
CA PRO A 137 6.00 21.41 -6.51
C PRO A 137 6.48 21.49 -5.05
N GLU A 138 5.64 21.92 -4.11
CA GLU A 138 6.01 21.93 -2.68
C GLU A 138 6.14 20.53 -2.10
N ASN A 139 5.39 19.56 -2.64
CA ASN A 139 5.44 18.19 -2.17
C ASN A 139 6.75 17.51 -2.54
N HIS A 140 7.42 17.93 -3.63
CA HIS A 140 8.68 17.31 -4.06
C HIS A 140 9.77 17.42 -2.99
N SER A 141 10.04 18.62 -2.46
CA SER A 141 11.03 18.81 -1.38
C SER A 141 10.65 18.00 -0.14
N ARG A 142 9.36 18.06 0.24
CA ARG A 142 8.84 17.33 1.42
C ARG A 142 8.94 15.81 1.27
N ILE A 143 8.74 15.28 0.06
CA ILE A 143 8.89 13.86 -0.25
C ILE A 143 10.34 13.43 -0.02
N LEU A 144 11.31 14.17 -0.56
CA LEU A 144 12.72 13.84 -0.42
C LEU A 144 13.18 13.90 1.05
N GLU A 145 12.80 14.96 1.77
CA GLU A 145 13.09 15.11 3.20
C GLU A 145 12.49 13.96 4.03
N LEU A 146 11.24 13.58 3.74
CA LEU A 146 10.56 12.50 4.44
C LEU A 146 11.16 11.12 4.11
N VAL A 147 11.61 10.90 2.87
CA VAL A 147 12.33 9.67 2.50
C VAL A 147 13.62 9.55 3.30
N ASP A 148 14.43 10.62 3.37
CA ASP A 148 15.68 10.58 4.12
C ASP A 148 15.41 10.33 5.62
N ALA A 149 14.36 10.93 6.19
CA ALA A 149 13.93 10.64 7.55
C ALA A 149 13.48 9.19 7.76
N ILE A 150 12.79 8.57 6.79
CA ILE A 150 12.41 7.15 6.83
C ILE A 150 13.66 6.26 6.79
N LEU A 151 14.63 6.57 5.93
CA LEU A 151 15.87 5.80 5.80
C LEU A 151 16.69 5.86 7.09
N ASP A 152 16.77 7.03 7.73
CA ASP A 152 17.43 7.21 9.02
C ASP A 152 16.74 6.42 10.14
N ALA A 153 15.41 6.37 10.15
CA ALA A 153 14.64 5.62 11.13
C ALA A 153 14.69 4.09 10.88
N ALA A 154 14.62 3.66 9.62
CA ALA A 154 14.55 2.25 9.25
C ALA A 154 15.91 1.55 9.24
N LYS A 155 17.00 2.32 9.08
CA LYS A 155 18.40 1.86 9.09
C LYS A 155 18.66 0.69 8.13
N PRO A 156 18.82 0.96 6.82
CA PRO A 156 18.92 -0.07 5.79
C PRO A 156 20.05 -1.07 6.02
N ASP A 157 21.20 -0.64 6.56
CA ASP A 157 22.35 -1.52 6.82
C ASP A 157 22.05 -2.59 7.88
N GLU A 158 21.25 -2.24 8.91
CA GLU A 158 20.84 -3.20 9.95
C GLU A 158 19.95 -4.30 9.35
N VAL A 159 19.01 -3.90 8.48
CA VAL A 159 18.08 -4.83 7.81
C VAL A 159 18.82 -5.73 6.83
N LEU A 160 19.74 -5.20 6.02
CA LEU A 160 20.55 -6.01 5.10
C LEU A 160 21.45 -7.00 5.85
N LYS A 161 22.05 -6.57 6.97
CA LYS A 161 22.85 -7.46 7.81
C LYS A 161 22.01 -8.59 8.41
N TYR A 162 20.79 -8.29 8.83
CA TYR A 162 19.85 -9.30 9.29
C TYR A 162 19.52 -10.30 8.18
N LEU A 163 19.13 -9.84 6.99
CA LEU A 163 18.80 -10.70 5.84
C LEU A 163 19.96 -11.57 5.35
N GLY A 164 21.21 -11.12 5.53
CA GLY A 164 22.41 -11.90 5.22
C GLY A 164 22.82 -12.90 6.30
N SER A 165 22.24 -12.81 7.50
CA SER A 165 22.54 -13.69 8.63
C SER A 165 21.67 -14.95 8.60
N LYS A 166 22.19 -16.06 9.13
CA LYS A 166 21.35 -17.26 9.35
C LYS A 166 20.47 -17.04 10.58
N HIS A 167 19.19 -17.40 10.46
CA HIS A 167 18.24 -17.33 11.57
C HIS A 167 18.00 -18.71 12.15
N GLU A 168 18.06 -18.81 13.47
CA GLU A 168 17.48 -19.94 14.20
C GLU A 168 15.95 -19.77 14.21
N ASN A 169 15.17 -20.83 14.26
CA ASN A 169 13.70 -20.72 14.24
C ASN A 169 13.13 -20.67 15.67
N SER A 170 13.48 -19.64 16.45
CA SER A 170 12.97 -19.44 17.82
C SER A 170 11.73 -18.51 17.89
N GLU A 171 11.03 -18.47 19.02
CA GLU A 171 9.90 -17.53 19.25
C GLU A 171 10.31 -16.06 19.10
N SER A 172 11.48 -15.70 19.63
CA SER A 172 12.05 -14.36 19.48
C SER A 172 12.35 -14.01 18.03
N ASP A 173 12.79 -14.97 17.22
CA ASP A 173 13.11 -14.74 15.81
C ASP A 173 11.87 -14.38 15.00
N ILE A 174 10.68 -14.86 15.38
CA ILE A 174 9.42 -14.50 14.71
C ILE A 174 9.09 -13.03 14.90
N ILE A 175 9.31 -12.49 16.11
CA ILE A 175 9.06 -11.08 16.41
C ILE A 175 10.08 -10.21 15.68
N ILE A 176 11.37 -10.56 15.75
CA ILE A 176 12.44 -9.83 15.08
C ILE A 176 12.26 -9.85 13.57
N LYS A 177 11.91 -11.00 12.99
CA LYS A 177 11.63 -11.12 11.55
C LYS A 177 10.49 -10.20 11.12
N ALA A 178 9.39 -10.18 11.88
CA ALA A 178 8.25 -9.31 11.58
C ALA A 178 8.63 -7.82 11.61
N ASP A 179 9.46 -7.40 12.58
CA ASP A 179 9.99 -6.03 12.64
C ASP A 179 10.90 -5.73 11.45
N MET A 180 11.86 -6.61 11.14
CA MET A 180 12.80 -6.44 10.02
C MET A 180 12.09 -6.43 8.66
N ASP A 181 11.07 -7.27 8.46
CA ASP A 181 10.23 -7.26 7.26
C ASP A 181 9.42 -5.96 7.16
N SER A 182 8.94 -5.41 8.29
CA SER A 182 8.27 -4.11 8.32
C SER A 182 9.21 -2.97 7.92
N ARG A 183 10.44 -2.94 8.46
CA ARG A 183 11.47 -1.95 8.10
C ARG A 183 11.89 -2.09 6.64
N LYS A 184 12.09 -3.32 6.15
CA LYS A 184 12.40 -3.63 4.75
C LYS A 184 11.34 -3.02 3.81
N ASN A 185 10.06 -3.22 4.12
CA ASN A 185 8.98 -2.67 3.31
C ASN A 185 8.98 -1.13 3.31
N ALA A 186 9.24 -0.51 4.47
CA ALA A 186 9.38 0.96 4.57
C ALA A 186 10.54 1.50 3.72
N ILE A 187 11.69 0.83 3.73
CA ILE A 187 12.84 1.19 2.91
C ILE A 187 12.51 1.07 1.43
N ILE A 188 11.89 -0.04 1.02
CA ILE A 188 11.49 -0.27 -0.37
C ILE A 188 10.55 0.82 -0.85
N ASP A 189 9.47 1.09 -0.11
CA ASP A 189 8.47 2.06 -0.52
C ASP A 189 9.08 3.47 -0.61
N ALA A 190 9.96 3.84 0.33
CA ALA A 190 10.65 5.13 0.32
C ALA A 190 11.65 5.29 -0.85
N LEU A 191 12.47 4.27 -1.12
CA LEU A 191 13.43 4.31 -2.22
C LEU A 191 12.74 4.32 -3.59
N VAL A 192 11.64 3.56 -3.75
CA VAL A 192 10.87 3.56 -5.00
C VAL A 192 10.28 4.95 -5.25
N ILE A 193 9.67 5.58 -4.23
CA ILE A 193 9.10 6.92 -4.35
C ILE A 193 10.19 7.96 -4.68
N LYS A 194 11.36 7.89 -4.04
CA LYS A 194 12.50 8.77 -4.33
C LYS A 194 12.99 8.61 -5.77
N ALA A 195 13.16 7.36 -6.22
CA ALA A 195 13.58 7.09 -7.59
C ALA A 195 12.53 7.57 -8.60
N ASP A 196 11.24 7.32 -8.37
CA ASP A 196 10.17 7.82 -9.25
C ASP A 196 10.14 9.34 -9.33
N ALA A 197 10.26 10.04 -8.19
CA ALA A 197 10.28 11.50 -8.16
C ALA A 197 11.46 12.08 -8.95
N LEU A 198 12.66 11.51 -8.80
CA LEU A 198 13.86 11.94 -9.52
C LEU A 198 13.80 11.61 -11.01
N VAL A 199 13.29 10.43 -11.38
CA VAL A 199 13.11 10.05 -12.78
C VAL A 199 12.10 10.98 -13.47
N ASP A 200 10.96 11.24 -12.83
CA ASP A 200 9.91 12.11 -13.39
C ASP A 200 10.45 13.54 -13.58
N GLU A 201 11.23 14.07 -12.64
CA GLU A 201 11.87 15.39 -12.78
C GLU A 201 12.89 15.43 -13.93
N HIS A 202 13.74 14.40 -14.04
CA HIS A 202 14.70 14.31 -15.14
C HIS A 202 14.00 14.19 -16.50
N LEU A 203 12.94 13.38 -16.61
CA LEU A 203 12.17 13.22 -17.85
C LEU A 203 11.40 14.49 -18.25
N ALA A 204 10.96 15.30 -17.28
CA ALA A 204 10.33 16.59 -17.54
C ALA A 204 11.31 17.63 -18.13
N ILE A 205 12.58 17.59 -17.71
CA ILE A 205 13.62 18.54 -18.15
C ILE A 205 14.39 18.05 -19.38
N SER A 206 14.38 16.74 -19.65
CA SER A 206 15.18 16.13 -20.70
C SER A 206 14.79 16.62 -22.10
N THR A 207 15.81 17.00 -22.87
CA THR A 207 15.69 17.49 -24.25
C THR A 207 15.63 16.38 -25.30
N GLN A 208 15.70 15.11 -24.88
CA GLN A 208 15.66 13.96 -25.79
C GLN A 208 14.25 13.73 -26.36
N GLU A 209 14.18 12.96 -27.47
CA GLU A 209 12.92 12.46 -28.03
C GLU A 209 12.30 11.42 -27.09
N ILE A 210 11.55 11.91 -26.11
CA ILE A 210 10.88 11.11 -25.11
C ILE A 210 9.39 11.04 -25.47
N PRO A 211 8.78 9.85 -25.42
CA PRO A 211 7.33 9.70 -25.57
C PRO A 211 6.55 10.64 -24.65
N LYS A 212 5.47 11.23 -25.15
CA LYS A 212 4.71 12.29 -24.45
C LYS A 212 4.15 11.82 -23.11
N SER A 213 3.76 10.55 -23.03
CA SER A 213 3.28 9.88 -21.82
C SER A 213 4.30 9.85 -20.69
N PHE A 214 5.60 9.86 -21.01
CA PHE A 214 6.67 9.85 -20.00
C PHE A 214 7.08 11.25 -19.53
N ARG A 215 6.72 12.32 -20.27
CA ARG A 215 7.04 13.70 -19.88
C ARG A 215 6.15 14.26 -18.76
N HIS A 216 4.94 13.72 -18.60
CA HIS A 216 3.99 14.17 -17.58
C HIS A 216 3.97 13.27 -16.35
N GLY A 217 4.93 12.33 -16.24
CA GLY A 217 4.92 11.23 -15.29
C GLY A 217 3.88 10.19 -15.67
N LEU A 218 4.31 8.95 -15.90
CA LEU A 218 3.39 7.85 -16.17
C LEU A 218 2.59 7.55 -14.89
N ASN A 219 1.40 8.14 -14.74
CA ASN A 219 0.55 7.94 -13.57
C ASN A 219 -0.27 6.66 -13.75
N VAL A 220 0.29 5.55 -13.29
CA VAL A 220 -0.37 4.26 -13.33
C VAL A 220 -0.95 4.02 -11.94
N ASP A 221 -2.22 4.39 -11.73
CA ASP A 221 -2.91 4.06 -10.49
C ASP A 221 -2.94 2.53 -10.35
N VAL A 222 -2.21 2.00 -9.37
CA VAL A 222 -2.25 0.59 -9.00
C VAL A 222 -3.66 0.35 -8.46
N GLY A 223 -4.49 -0.34 -9.23
CA GLY A 223 -5.93 -0.41 -9.03
C GLY A 223 -6.35 -0.84 -7.62
N THR A 224 -6.61 0.13 -6.74
CA THR A 224 -7.51 -0.05 -5.61
C THR A 224 -8.90 0.42 -6.03
N LYS A 225 -9.70 -0.53 -6.54
CA LYS A 225 -11.16 -0.44 -6.80
C LYS A 225 -11.60 0.72 -7.70
N THR A 226 -12.06 0.34 -8.89
CA THR A 226 -13.01 1.08 -9.76
C THR A 226 -13.87 2.12 -9.03
N GLU A 227 -13.55 3.39 -9.23
CA GLU A 227 -14.53 4.47 -9.13
C GLU A 227 -15.46 4.41 -10.34
N LYS A 228 -16.76 4.44 -10.09
CA LYS A 228 -17.75 4.72 -11.13
C LYS A 228 -17.85 6.23 -11.29
N THR A 229 -17.67 6.65 -12.53
CA THR A 229 -17.87 7.98 -13.09
C THR A 229 -19.12 8.70 -12.55
N SER A 230 -18.87 9.96 -12.18
CA SER A 230 -19.76 11.10 -11.97
C SER A 230 -20.99 11.23 -12.87
N GLN A 231 -22.12 11.70 -12.32
CA GLN A 231 -22.74 12.99 -12.72
C GLN A 231 -23.94 13.44 -11.85
N ALA A 232 -23.94 14.75 -11.58
CA ALA A 232 -25.06 15.69 -11.41
C ALA A 232 -25.88 15.75 -10.09
N SER A 233 -25.51 16.77 -9.29
CA SER A 233 -26.32 17.90 -8.79
C SER A 233 -27.79 17.67 -8.39
N GLY A 234 -28.11 18.01 -7.14
CA GLY A 234 -29.46 18.04 -6.60
C GLY A 234 -29.48 18.42 -5.12
N GLU A 235 -29.17 19.67 -4.83
CA GLU A 235 -29.38 20.35 -3.56
C GLU A 235 -30.85 20.24 -3.11
N LEU A 236 -31.12 19.71 -1.91
CA LEU A 236 -32.29 20.06 -1.11
C LEU A 236 -32.18 19.51 0.33
N THR A 237 -32.05 20.49 1.23
CA THR A 237 -32.39 20.50 2.64
C THR A 237 -33.39 19.44 3.13
N LYS A 238 -33.12 18.79 4.27
CA LYS A 238 -34.03 18.83 5.44
C LYS A 238 -33.41 18.20 6.68
N LYS A 239 -33.60 18.93 7.78
CA LYS A 239 -33.23 18.64 9.16
C LYS A 239 -33.95 17.40 9.71
N SER A 240 -33.32 16.87 10.75
CA SER A 240 -33.82 16.01 11.82
C SER A 240 -35.31 16.15 12.19
N SER A 241 -35.96 15.04 12.50
CA SER A 241 -36.91 14.99 13.62
C SER A 241 -37.00 13.59 14.24
N ILE A 242 -36.66 13.56 15.53
CA ILE A 242 -37.06 12.60 16.58
C ILE A 242 -38.58 12.37 16.56
N SER A 243 -39.03 11.12 16.73
CA SER A 243 -39.99 10.67 17.77
C SER A 243 -40.52 9.27 17.47
N ASP A 244 -40.30 8.33 18.39
CA ASP A 244 -41.28 7.35 18.89
C ASP A 244 -40.54 6.19 19.57
N PHE A 245 -40.47 6.19 20.89
CA PHE A 245 -40.74 5.00 21.69
C PHE A 245 -41.10 5.42 23.11
N GLN A 246 -42.28 4.96 23.52
CA GLN A 246 -43.04 5.38 24.70
C GLN A 246 -42.41 4.99 26.03
N LEU A 247 -42.63 5.90 26.97
CA LEU A 247 -42.46 5.82 28.41
C LEU A 247 -43.55 4.91 29.02
N ILE A 248 -43.18 4.05 29.97
CA ILE A 248 -44.06 3.65 31.08
C ILE A 248 -43.27 3.87 32.38
N GLU A 249 -43.79 4.78 33.20
CA GLU A 249 -43.35 5.08 34.56
C GLU A 249 -43.64 3.89 35.50
N ASP A 250 -42.82 3.74 36.53
CA ASP A 250 -43.39 3.50 37.86
C ASP A 250 -42.58 4.21 38.94
N THR A 251 -43.33 4.97 39.73
CA THR A 251 -42.93 5.94 40.74
C THR A 251 -42.41 5.32 42.04
N LYS A 252 -41.48 6.00 42.72
CA LYS A 252 -41.62 6.24 44.18
C LYS A 252 -40.81 7.44 44.67
N LYS A 253 -41.54 8.44 45.17
CA LYS A 253 -41.07 9.64 45.86
C LYS A 253 -40.43 9.34 47.23
N LYS A 254 -39.52 10.20 47.68
CA LYS A 254 -39.61 10.83 49.00
C LYS A 254 -38.92 12.19 49.02
N ASP A 255 -39.66 13.17 49.50
CA ASP A 255 -39.40 14.61 49.57
C ASP A 255 -38.33 15.00 50.63
N THR A 256 -37.79 16.23 50.52
CA THR A 256 -38.10 17.38 51.41
C THR A 256 -37.02 18.50 51.32
N GLU A 257 -37.42 19.65 50.74
CA GLU A 257 -37.27 21.08 51.19
C GLU A 257 -35.87 21.66 51.53
N ASP A 258 -35.52 22.95 51.33
CA ASP A 258 -36.12 24.17 50.74
C ASP A 258 -35.03 25.29 50.80
N ILE A 259 -35.36 26.47 50.23
CA ILE A 259 -34.86 27.84 50.48
C ILE A 259 -33.92 28.44 49.41
N GLY A 260 -34.54 29.20 48.49
CA GLY A 260 -34.47 30.68 48.33
C GLY A 260 -33.11 31.39 48.26
N VAL A 261 -32.88 32.55 47.62
CA VAL A 261 -33.61 33.63 46.95
C VAL A 261 -32.52 34.51 46.31
N GLY A 262 -32.79 35.22 45.21
CA GLY A 262 -32.04 36.44 44.87
C GLY A 262 -31.79 36.65 43.37
N GLY A 263 -32.46 37.63 42.78
CA GLY A 263 -32.38 37.94 41.35
C GLY A 263 -31.77 39.29 41.01
N ALA A 264 -32.04 39.70 39.76
CA ALA A 264 -31.85 41.01 39.13
C ALA A 264 -30.38 41.51 39.05
N GLY A 265 -29.88 42.02 37.93
CA GLY A 265 -30.52 42.31 36.66
C GLY A 265 -29.58 43.09 35.74
N ASP A 266 -30.10 43.22 34.53
CA ASP A 266 -30.03 44.40 33.66
C ASP A 266 -28.91 44.55 32.60
N LEU A 267 -29.41 45.07 31.49
CA LEU A 267 -28.93 45.07 30.12
C LEU A 267 -28.41 46.45 29.70
N LEU A 268 -27.89 46.48 28.46
CA LEU A 268 -27.78 47.64 27.54
C LEU A 268 -26.58 48.60 27.81
N ALA A 269 -25.88 49.20 26.85
CA ALA A 269 -26.06 49.33 25.40
C ALA A 269 -24.80 49.94 24.73
N THR A 270 -24.73 49.83 23.39
CA THR A 270 -24.28 50.87 22.42
C THR A 270 -22.78 51.25 22.32
N LEU A 271 -22.17 51.63 21.18
CA LEU A 271 -22.57 52.08 19.83
C LEU A 271 -21.37 51.90 18.87
N GLU A 272 -21.63 51.71 17.58
CA GLU A 272 -20.70 51.86 16.45
C GLU A 272 -20.54 53.34 16.02
N SER A 273 -19.42 53.68 15.38
CA SER A 273 -19.35 54.71 14.31
C SER A 273 -18.08 54.61 13.47
N ASP A 274 -18.30 54.49 12.17
CA ASP A 274 -17.38 54.63 11.03
C ASP A 274 -16.91 56.08 10.79
N GLN A 275 -15.74 56.25 10.16
CA GLN A 275 -15.58 57.08 8.95
C GLN A 275 -14.19 56.94 8.26
N VAL A 276 -14.19 57.22 6.95
CA VAL A 276 -13.23 56.81 5.90
C VAL A 276 -12.57 58.06 5.24
N THR A 277 -11.47 57.84 4.49
CA THR A 277 -10.86 58.63 3.37
C THR A 277 -9.84 59.75 3.72
N ASP A 278 -8.77 60.06 2.98
CA ASP A 278 -7.94 59.45 1.90
C ASP A 278 -6.74 60.43 1.62
N THR A 279 -5.71 59.99 0.86
CA THR A 279 -4.65 60.71 0.09
C THR A 279 -3.14 60.50 0.42
N LEU A 280 -2.43 59.97 -0.60
CA LEU A 280 -0.98 59.76 -0.87
C LEU A 280 -0.26 61.08 -1.32
N PRO A 281 1.07 61.18 -1.65
CA PRO A 281 2.11 60.14 -1.91
C PRO A 281 3.53 60.45 -1.31
N THR A 282 4.52 59.54 -1.44
CA THR A 282 5.93 59.79 -1.87
C THR A 282 6.76 58.48 -1.83
N ALA A 283 7.53 58.27 -2.89
CA ALA A 283 8.44 57.15 -3.14
C ALA A 283 9.66 57.10 -2.20
N ILE A 284 10.19 55.89 -1.92
CA ILE A 284 11.63 55.60 -1.76
C ILE A 284 11.87 54.11 -2.09
N GLU A 285 12.95 53.92 -2.81
CA GLU A 285 13.56 52.72 -3.38
C GLU A 285 13.60 51.51 -2.44
N THR A 286 13.31 50.33 -2.98
CA THR A 286 13.72 49.06 -2.35
C THR A 286 14.50 48.27 -3.38
N ALA A 287 15.78 48.08 -3.07
CA ALA A 287 16.76 47.37 -3.88
C ALA A 287 16.31 45.92 -4.16
N GLU A 288 16.37 45.56 -5.44
CA GLU A 288 16.46 44.18 -5.90
C GLU A 288 17.64 43.48 -5.23
N SER A 289 17.35 42.57 -4.30
CA SER A 289 18.25 41.46 -3.98
C SER A 289 17.72 40.24 -4.72
N ASP A 290 18.03 40.21 -6.02
CA ASP A 290 17.83 39.07 -6.90
C ASP A 290 18.84 37.98 -6.51
N GLN A 291 18.47 37.11 -5.58
CA GLN A 291 19.17 35.84 -5.37
C GLN A 291 18.58 34.81 -6.34
N PRO A 292 19.40 34.21 -7.23
CA PRO A 292 18.90 33.24 -8.18
C PRO A 292 18.41 31.99 -7.43
N ARG A 293 17.12 31.70 -7.55
CA ARG A 293 16.56 30.39 -7.23
C ARG A 293 17.37 29.35 -8.01
N ARG A 294 18.22 28.62 -7.29
CA ARG A 294 19.03 27.53 -7.83
C ARG A 294 18.07 26.44 -8.29
N THR A 295 17.73 26.43 -9.57
CA THR A 295 17.00 25.32 -10.20
C THR A 295 17.99 24.16 -10.27
N VAL A 296 17.99 23.31 -9.24
CA VAL A 296 18.78 22.08 -9.21
C VAL A 296 18.22 21.19 -10.29
N LYS A 297 18.88 21.13 -11.45
CA LYS A 297 18.50 20.22 -12.52
C LYS A 297 18.93 18.82 -12.10
N VAL A 298 17.97 17.94 -11.82
CA VAL A 298 18.26 16.53 -11.55
C VAL A 298 19.03 15.93 -12.72
N THR A 299 20.16 15.31 -12.43
CA THR A 299 21.06 14.74 -13.42
C THR A 299 20.78 13.25 -13.62
N LEU A 300 21.03 12.73 -14.83
CA LEU A 300 20.89 11.30 -15.12
C LEU A 300 21.64 10.39 -14.13
N LYS A 301 22.77 10.87 -13.57
CA LYS A 301 23.56 10.14 -12.58
C LYS A 301 22.84 9.99 -11.23
N GLU A 302 22.12 11.02 -10.80
CA GLU A 302 21.33 10.96 -9.55
C GLU A 302 20.18 9.97 -9.71
N VAL A 303 19.53 9.98 -10.88
CA VAL A 303 18.51 9.02 -11.25
C VAL A 303 19.04 7.58 -11.22
N ASP A 304 20.19 7.33 -11.86
CA ASP A 304 20.87 6.03 -11.82
C ASP A 304 21.20 5.58 -10.40
N THR A 305 21.71 6.50 -9.58
CA THR A 305 22.08 6.19 -8.19
C THR A 305 20.86 5.76 -7.39
N ALA A 306 19.76 6.51 -7.47
CA ALA A 306 18.51 6.16 -6.80
C ALA A 306 17.93 4.84 -7.32
N TYR A 307 17.98 4.59 -8.63
CA TYR A 307 17.53 3.33 -9.22
C TYR A 307 18.37 2.14 -8.74
N TYR A 308 19.70 2.27 -8.67
CA TYR A 308 20.57 1.21 -8.16
C TYR A 308 20.39 0.96 -6.67
N GLU A 309 20.00 1.96 -5.89
CA GLU A 309 19.61 1.76 -4.49
C GLU A 309 18.36 0.89 -4.37
N VAL A 310 17.34 1.12 -5.21
CA VAL A 310 16.15 0.27 -5.27
C VAL A 310 16.52 -1.17 -5.65
N LEU A 311 17.44 -1.35 -6.61
CA LEU A 311 17.86 -2.69 -7.08
C LEU A 311 18.63 -3.51 -6.03
N LYS A 312 19.06 -2.91 -4.92
CA LYS A 312 19.60 -3.67 -3.77
C LYS A 312 18.50 -4.47 -3.04
N TRP A 313 17.24 -4.07 -3.20
CA TRP A 313 16.11 -4.62 -2.45
C TRP A 313 15.12 -5.40 -3.32
N LEU A 314 14.95 -4.97 -4.57
CA LEU A 314 14.00 -5.54 -5.52
C LEU A 314 14.68 -5.82 -6.86
N GLU A 315 14.18 -6.83 -7.57
CA GLU A 315 14.59 -7.05 -8.95
C GLU A 315 13.89 -6.07 -9.89
N ALA A 316 14.53 -5.69 -10.98
CA ALA A 316 13.97 -4.79 -11.99
C ALA A 316 12.68 -5.30 -12.66
N THR A 317 12.29 -6.56 -12.42
CA THR A 317 11.08 -7.16 -12.96
C THR A 317 9.98 -7.41 -11.93
N ASP A 318 10.19 -6.96 -10.69
CA ASP A 318 9.19 -7.00 -9.62
C ASP A 318 8.06 -6.00 -9.91
N SER A 319 6.82 -6.41 -9.62
CA SER A 319 5.60 -5.64 -9.90
C SER A 319 5.64 -4.21 -9.36
N LYS A 320 6.31 -3.96 -8.23
CA LYS A 320 6.42 -2.60 -7.64
C LYS A 320 7.31 -1.66 -8.45
N VAL A 321 8.27 -2.18 -9.22
CA VAL A 321 9.31 -1.38 -9.91
C VAL A 321 9.28 -1.53 -11.43
N LEU A 322 8.29 -2.24 -12.00
CA LEU A 322 8.16 -2.40 -13.45
C LEU A 322 8.04 -1.05 -14.16
N ILE A 323 7.17 -0.17 -13.65
CA ILE A 323 6.94 1.16 -14.22
C ILE A 323 8.18 2.04 -14.05
N LEU A 324 8.75 2.09 -12.83
CA LEU A 324 10.01 2.79 -12.56
C LEU A 324 11.14 2.33 -13.49
N SER A 325 11.28 1.01 -13.70
CA SER A 325 12.30 0.43 -14.59
C SER A 325 12.06 0.78 -16.06
N ALA A 326 10.80 0.91 -16.49
CA ALA A 326 10.46 1.42 -17.81
C ALA A 326 10.84 2.89 -17.96
N LYS A 327 10.48 3.74 -16.99
CA LYS A 327 10.85 5.17 -16.98
C LYS A 327 12.37 5.36 -17.00
N GLN A 328 13.11 4.57 -16.22
CA GLN A 328 14.57 4.58 -16.23
C GLN A 328 15.15 4.20 -17.59
N ALA A 329 14.60 3.17 -18.23
CA ALA A 329 15.03 2.78 -19.57
C ALA A 329 14.77 3.89 -20.60
N VAL A 330 13.65 4.61 -20.49
CA VAL A 330 13.35 5.76 -21.34
C VAL A 330 14.30 6.93 -21.08
N ALA A 331 14.68 7.20 -19.82
CA ALA A 331 15.66 8.23 -19.48
C ALA A 331 17.04 8.00 -20.13
N HIS A 332 17.36 6.73 -20.43
CA HIS A 332 18.56 6.32 -21.17
C HIS A 332 18.35 6.10 -22.67
N ALA A 333 17.17 6.40 -23.23
CA ALA A 333 16.79 6.10 -24.61
C ALA A 333 16.90 4.60 -24.98
N HIS A 334 16.75 3.70 -24.00
CA HIS A 334 16.73 2.25 -24.19
C HIS A 334 15.31 1.73 -24.42
N TYR A 335 14.68 2.13 -25.52
CA TYR A 335 13.27 1.84 -25.80
C TYR A 335 12.92 0.34 -25.85
N GLY A 336 13.82 -0.51 -26.35
CA GLY A 336 13.61 -1.97 -26.34
C GLY A 336 13.50 -2.55 -24.91
N ARG A 337 14.26 -2.00 -23.96
CA ARG A 337 14.17 -2.39 -22.54
C ARG A 337 12.91 -1.81 -21.89
N ALA A 338 12.55 -0.57 -22.22
CA ALA A 338 11.30 0.03 -21.76
C ALA A 338 10.08 -0.79 -22.22
N LEU A 339 10.03 -1.16 -23.50
CA LEU A 339 8.96 -1.98 -24.07
C LEU A 339 8.86 -3.36 -23.39
N LYS A 340 10.00 -3.99 -23.08
CA LYS A 340 10.02 -5.26 -22.33
C LYS A 340 9.35 -5.13 -20.96
N TYR A 341 9.63 -4.06 -20.23
CA TYR A 341 9.03 -3.82 -18.91
C TYR A 341 7.55 -3.44 -19.00
N LEU A 342 7.16 -2.60 -19.96
CA LEU A 342 5.77 -2.21 -20.17
C LEU A 342 4.89 -3.42 -20.56
N ARG A 343 5.38 -4.31 -21.44
CA ARG A 343 4.66 -5.55 -21.77
C ARG A 343 4.51 -6.46 -20.55
N LYS A 344 5.58 -6.62 -19.76
CA LYS A 344 5.50 -7.38 -18.51
C LYS A 344 4.52 -6.74 -17.53
N ALA A 345 4.41 -5.41 -17.50
CA ALA A 345 3.40 -4.73 -16.70
C ALA A 345 1.98 -5.03 -17.20
N GLY A 346 1.74 -5.06 -18.52
CA GLY A 346 0.44 -5.45 -19.09
C GLY A 346 -0.02 -6.87 -18.73
N ASP A 347 0.93 -7.81 -18.56
CA ASP A 347 0.65 -9.17 -18.11
C ASP A 347 0.44 -9.28 -16.58
N ASP A 348 0.83 -8.25 -15.83
CA ASP A 348 0.71 -8.21 -14.37
C ASP A 348 -0.71 -7.83 -13.95
N LYS A 349 -1.25 -8.54 -12.96
CA LYS A 349 -2.60 -8.28 -12.42
C LYS A 349 -2.75 -6.86 -11.88
N ASN A 350 -1.65 -6.24 -11.44
CA ASN A 350 -1.66 -4.89 -10.90
C ASN A 350 -1.89 -3.81 -11.96
N PHE A 351 -1.61 -4.10 -13.24
CA PHE A 351 -1.71 -3.15 -14.35
C PHE A 351 -2.51 -3.70 -15.54
N ALA A 352 -3.18 -4.84 -15.38
CA ALA A 352 -3.98 -5.46 -16.42
C ALA A 352 -5.07 -4.50 -16.92
N ASN A 353 -5.17 -4.34 -18.25
CA ASN A 353 -6.09 -3.42 -18.93
C ASN A 353 -5.91 -1.94 -18.56
N ASN A 354 -4.71 -1.54 -18.11
CA ASN A 354 -4.43 -0.13 -17.85
C ASN A 354 -4.14 0.62 -19.15
N LEU A 355 -5.07 1.49 -19.56
CA LEU A 355 -4.99 2.29 -20.79
C LEU A 355 -3.73 3.17 -20.85
N VAL A 356 -3.21 3.61 -19.70
CA VAL A 356 -1.99 4.44 -19.64
C VAL A 356 -0.76 3.61 -20.00
N VAL A 357 -0.70 2.35 -19.55
CA VAL A 357 0.38 1.43 -19.91
C VAL A 357 0.29 1.05 -21.38
N GLU A 358 -0.91 0.79 -21.90
CA GLU A 358 -1.11 0.49 -23.32
C GLU A 358 -0.75 1.68 -24.22
N ALA A 359 -1.17 2.90 -23.86
CA ALA A 359 -0.80 4.11 -24.58
C ALA A 359 0.72 4.31 -24.58
N ALA A 360 1.38 4.11 -23.43
CA ALA A 360 2.84 4.19 -23.34
C ALA A 360 3.55 3.13 -24.19
N VAL A 361 3.00 1.91 -24.32
CA VAL A 361 3.52 0.90 -25.24
C VAL A 361 3.44 1.37 -26.69
N ILE A 362 2.33 1.98 -27.09
CA ILE A 362 2.13 2.49 -28.46
C ILE A 362 3.11 3.62 -28.77
N GLU A 363 3.34 4.55 -27.83
CA GLU A 363 4.24 5.68 -28.07
C GLU A 363 5.74 5.31 -28.08
N VAL A 364 6.12 4.17 -27.50
CA VAL A 364 7.50 3.67 -27.46
C VAL A 364 7.86 2.87 -28.73
N ILE A 365 6.86 2.41 -29.49
CA ILE A 365 6.99 1.72 -30.78
C ILE A 365 7.09 2.75 -31.90
#